data_AF-A0A7S1I454-F1
#
_entry.id   AF-A0A7S1I454-F1
#
_cell.length_a   1.000
_cell.length_b   1.000
_cell.length_c   1.000
_cell.angle_alpha   90.00
_cell.angle_beta   90.00
_cell.angle_gamma   90.00
#
_symmetry.space_group_name_H-M   'P 1'
#
loop_
_entity.id
_entity.type
_entity.pdbx_description
1 polymer ?
#
loop_
_entity_poly.entity_id
_entity_poly.type
_entity_poly.pdbx_seq_one_letter_code
_entity_poly.pdbx_strand_id
1 'polypeptide(L)'
;TILGTNPTILGTNPTILGTNSTILGINPTILSTNPNILSTNPTILGTNPTILGTSPTILSTNPTILSTNPTILSTNPTILGTNPTILGTSPTILSTNPTILSTNPTILGTNPTILGT
;
A
#
# COMPACT_ATOMS: atom_id res chain seq x y z
N THR A 1 10.10 3.38 18.57
CA THR A 1 10.78 3.38 17.26
C THR A 1 11.77 2.24 17.21
N ILE A 2 11.83 1.53 16.08
CA ILE A 2 12.68 0.36 15.87
C ILE A 2 13.53 0.63 14.63
N LEU A 3 14.84 0.50 14.78
CA LEU A 3 15.81 0.67 13.70
C LEU A 3 16.47 -0.67 13.41
N GLY A 4 16.47 -1.10 12.15
CA GLY A 4 17.15 -2.34 11.80
C GLY A 4 16.95 -2.75 10.35
N THR A 5 17.74 -3.72 9.92
CA THR A 5 17.70 -4.22 8.54
C THR A 5 16.61 -5.25 8.28
N ASN A 6 16.25 -6.04 9.31
CA ASN A 6 15.23 -7.10 9.23
C ASN A 6 14.41 -7.26 10.53
N PRO A 7 13.90 -6.20 11.17
CA PRO A 7 13.12 -6.37 12.38
C PRO A 7 11.78 -7.09 12.09
N THR A 8 11.37 -7.92 13.05
CA THR A 8 10.00 -8.46 13.14
C THR A 8 9.29 -7.77 14.30
N ILE A 9 8.14 -7.16 14.04
CA ILE A 9 7.42 -6.32 14.99
C ILE A 9 5.97 -6.80 15.12
N LEU A 10 5.53 -6.97 16.37
CA LEU A 10 4.13 -7.12 16.73
C LEU A 10 3.73 -5.96 17.63
N GLY A 11 2.69 -5.20 17.26
CA GLY A 11 2.22 -4.12 18.13
C GLY A 11 1.14 -3.23 17.53
N THR A 12 0.63 -2.32 18.35
CA THR A 12 -0.49 -1.44 17.96
C THR A 12 -0.04 -0.22 17.17
N ASN A 13 1.05 0.45 17.57
CA ASN A 13 1.52 1.68 16.92
C ASN A 13 3.06 1.74 16.81
N PRO A 14 3.73 0.71 16.25
CA PRO A 14 5.18 0.77 16.13
C PRO A 14 5.61 1.73 15.03
N THR A 15 6.70 2.45 15.27
CA THR A 15 7.42 3.21 14.23
C THR A 15 8.66 2.42 13.83
N ILE A 16 8.81 2.12 12.54
CA ILE A 16 9.91 1.32 11.99
C ILE A 16 10.68 2.13 10.96
N LEU A 17 12.01 2.11 11.09
CA LEU A 17 12.95 2.61 10.09
C LEU A 17 13.90 1.47 9.71
N GLY A 18 14.00 1.13 8.43
CA GLY A 18 14.79 -0.03 8.03
C GLY A 18 14.87 -0.28 6.54
N THR A 19 15.34 -1.48 6.18
CA THR A 19 15.40 -1.94 4.77
C THR A 19 14.34 -2.97 4.48
N ASN A 20 14.27 -4.03 5.27
CA ASN A 20 13.22 -5.04 5.21
C ASN A 20 12.61 -5.13 6.61
N SER A 21 11.31 -5.32 6.71
CA SER A 21 10.68 -5.45 8.02
C SER A 21 9.41 -6.28 7.89
N THR A 22 9.13 -7.10 8.89
CA THR A 22 7.87 -7.84 8.99
C THR A 22 7.05 -7.23 10.11
N ILE A 23 5.86 -6.73 9.79
CA ILE A 23 4.98 -6.06 10.76
C ILE A 23 3.65 -6.78 10.84
N LEU A 24 3.23 -7.10 12.07
CA LEU A 24 1.87 -7.47 12.40
C LEU A 24 1.31 -6.45 13.41
N GLY A 25 0.21 -5.77 13.09
CA GLY A 25 -0.26 -4.70 13.98
C GLY A 25 -1.49 -3.92 13.54
N ILE A 26 -1.78 -2.81 14.22
CA ILE A 26 -2.99 -2.01 13.94
C ILE A 26 -2.66 -0.74 13.15
N ASN A 27 -1.72 0.09 13.61
CA ASN A 27 -1.37 1.36 12.95
C ASN A 27 0.16 1.60 12.95
N PRO A 28 0.96 0.77 12.28
CA PRO A 28 2.39 1.00 12.19
C PRO A 28 2.70 2.18 11.26
N THR A 29 3.75 2.93 11.58
CA THR A 29 4.37 3.90 10.68
C THR A 29 5.70 3.34 10.20
N ILE A 30 5.88 3.20 8.89
CA ILE A 30 6.98 2.43 8.31
C ILE A 30 7.70 3.27 7.27
N LEU A 31 9.00 3.43 7.46
CA LEU A 31 9.94 3.89 6.43
C LEU A 31 10.90 2.74 6.11
N SER A 32 10.64 2.02 5.03
CA SER A 32 11.35 0.78 4.71
C SER A 32 11.34 0.49 3.22
N THR A 33 12.43 -0.09 2.69
CA THR A 33 12.54 -0.40 1.25
C THR A 33 11.54 -1.49 0.84
N ASN A 34 11.51 -2.62 1.57
CA ASN A 34 10.68 -3.78 1.27
C ASN A 34 9.98 -4.34 2.54
N PRO A 35 9.05 -3.59 3.15
CA PRO A 35 8.31 -4.09 4.30
C PRO A 35 7.23 -5.09 3.87
N ASN A 36 7.03 -6.14 4.66
CA ASN A 36 5.89 -7.04 4.60
C ASN A 36 4.96 -6.78 5.79
N ILE A 37 3.71 -6.44 5.52
CA ILE A 37 2.83 -5.81 6.50
C ILE A 37 1.48 -6.53 6.52
N LEU A 38 1.11 -7.02 7.69
CA LEU A 38 -0.26 -7.43 8.00
C LEU A 38 -0.82 -6.45 9.03
N SER A 39 -1.63 -5.48 8.59
CA SER A 39 -2.09 -4.44 9.49
C SER A 39 -3.38 -3.72 9.09
N THR A 40 -4.14 -3.25 10.08
CA THR A 40 -5.40 -2.54 9.88
C THR A 40 -5.20 -1.22 9.11
N ASN A 41 -4.40 -0.28 9.61
CA ASN A 41 -4.20 1.05 9.02
C ASN A 41 -2.71 1.46 9.02
N PRO A 42 -1.84 0.75 8.28
CA PRO A 42 -0.44 1.12 8.22
C PRO A 42 -0.22 2.40 7.38
N THR A 43 0.74 3.23 7.80
CA THR A 43 1.26 4.34 6.99
C THR A 43 2.65 3.99 6.51
N ILE A 44 2.87 3.98 5.19
CA ILE A 44 4.08 3.42 4.58
C ILE A 44 4.71 4.41 3.61
N LEU A 45 6.02 4.63 3.79
CA LEU A 45 6.91 5.22 2.81
C LEU A 45 7.99 4.20 2.46
N GLY A 46 8.11 3.84 1.18
CA GLY A 46 9.02 2.76 0.78
C GLY A 46 9.17 2.58 -0.72
N THR A 47 9.78 1.47 -1.12
CA THR A 47 9.99 1.17 -2.55
C THR A 47 9.04 0.08 -3.02
N ASN A 48 9.06 -1.09 -2.37
CA ASN A 48 8.28 -2.27 -2.76
C ASN A 48 7.58 -2.90 -1.54
N PRO A 49 6.63 -2.22 -0.89
CA PRO A 49 5.93 -2.81 0.24
C PRO A 49 4.92 -3.89 -0.22
N THR A 50 4.81 -4.96 0.56
CA THR A 50 3.74 -5.97 0.42
C THR A 50 2.79 -5.82 1.60
N ILE A 51 1.52 -5.59 1.33
CA ILE A 51 0.54 -5.16 2.35
C ILE A 51 -0.72 -5.99 2.26
N LEU A 52 -1.12 -6.54 3.40
CA LEU A 52 -2.44 -7.10 3.66
C LEU A 52 -3.09 -6.30 4.79
N GLY A 53 -4.23 -5.68 4.55
CA GLY A 53 -4.81 -4.77 5.54
C GLY A 53 -6.17 -4.21 5.18
N THR A 54 -6.70 -3.32 6.01
CA THR A 54 -8.02 -2.69 5.76
C THR A 54 -7.92 -1.33 5.08
N SER A 55 -7.05 -0.43 5.57
CA SER A 55 -6.98 0.96 5.09
C SER A 55 -5.55 1.51 5.12
N PRO A 56 -4.61 0.95 4.33
CA PRO A 56 -3.25 1.43 4.29
C PRO A 56 -3.15 2.78 3.55
N THR A 57 -2.26 3.65 4.02
CA THR A 57 -1.83 4.86 3.32
C THR A 57 -0.40 4.67 2.84
N ILE A 58 -0.16 4.79 1.53
CA ILE A 58 1.06 4.30 0.89
C ILE A 58 1.64 5.34 -0.05
N LEU A 59 2.91 5.67 0.16
CA LEU A 59 3.75 6.37 -0.81
C LEU A 59 4.92 5.45 -1.19
N SER A 60 4.92 4.93 -2.41
CA SER A 60 5.98 4.00 -2.84
C SER A 60 6.15 3.89 -4.34
N THR A 61 7.09 3.06 -4.81
CA THR A 61 7.31 2.86 -6.25
C THR A 61 6.46 1.73 -6.80
N ASN A 62 6.52 0.54 -6.19
CA ASN A 62 5.87 -0.69 -6.67
C ASN A 62 5.24 -1.49 -5.51
N PRO A 63 4.19 -0.98 -4.86
CA PRO A 63 3.51 -1.69 -3.79
C PRO A 63 2.64 -2.83 -4.34
N THR A 64 2.56 -3.92 -3.58
CA THR A 64 1.58 -4.98 -3.78
C THR A 64 0.60 -4.99 -2.61
N ILE A 65 -0.69 -4.81 -2.90
CA ILE A 65 -1.68 -4.46 -1.87
C ILE A 65 -2.91 -5.35 -2.00
N LEU A 66 -3.30 -5.99 -0.90
CA LEU A 66 -4.60 -6.62 -0.71
C LEU A 66 -5.35 -5.87 0.39
N SER A 67 -6.34 -5.03 0.03
CA SER A 67 -6.98 -4.15 1.01
C SER A 67 -8.37 -3.62 0.67
N THR A 68 -9.13 -3.23 1.70
CA THR A 68 -10.52 -2.77 1.61
C THR A 68 -10.67 -1.30 1.22
N ASN A 69 -9.77 -0.41 1.64
CA ASN A 69 -9.84 1.03 1.33
C ASN A 69 -8.43 1.64 1.29
N PRO A 70 -7.51 1.17 0.42
CA PRO A 70 -6.16 1.70 0.38
C PRO A 70 -6.12 3.08 -0.29
N THR A 71 -5.29 3.97 0.23
CA THR A 71 -4.94 5.26 -0.40
C THR A 71 -3.48 5.22 -0.84
N ILE A 72 -3.24 5.42 -2.15
CA ILE A 72 -1.97 5.05 -2.77
C ILE A 72 -1.48 6.18 -3.67
N LEU A 73 -0.25 6.62 -3.44
CA LEU A 73 0.55 7.40 -4.38
C LEU A 73 1.74 6.54 -4.84
N SER A 74 1.72 6.11 -6.10
CA SER A 74 2.71 5.14 -6.58
C SER A 74 2.91 5.11 -8.08
N THR A 75 4.12 4.75 -8.52
CA THR A 75 4.42 4.54 -9.94
C THR A 75 3.66 3.33 -10.49
N ASN A 76 3.92 2.12 -9.97
CA ASN A 76 3.34 0.87 -10.49
C ASN A 76 2.69 0.03 -9.38
N PRO A 77 1.58 0.48 -8.77
CA PRO A 77 0.92 -0.31 -7.74
C PRO A 77 0.17 -1.50 -8.34
N THR A 78 0.24 -2.65 -7.67
CA THR A 78 -0.62 -3.81 -7.92
C THR A 78 -1.61 -3.96 -6.77
N ILE A 79 -2.91 -3.92 -7.07
CA ILE A 79 -3.95 -3.80 -6.04
C ILE A 79 -5.06 -4.82 -6.27
N LEU A 80 -5.42 -5.52 -5.20
CA LEU A 80 -6.61 -6.35 -5.09
C LEU A 80 -7.46 -5.87 -3.90
N GLY A 81 -8.76 -5.70 -4.09
CA GLY A 81 -9.69 -5.49 -2.98
C GLY A 81 -10.83 -4.55 -3.29
N THR A 82 -11.13 -3.60 -2.42
CA THR A 82 -12.29 -2.71 -2.57
C THR A 82 -11.88 -1.24 -2.44
N ASN A 83 -12.65 -0.35 -3.05
CA ASN A 83 -12.56 1.11 -2.96
C ASN A 83 -11.14 1.72 -2.89
N PRO A 84 -10.16 1.31 -3.74
CA PRO A 84 -8.85 1.91 -3.70
C PRO A 84 -8.91 3.33 -4.28
N THR A 85 -8.19 4.25 -3.65
CA THR A 85 -7.92 5.59 -4.19
C THR A 85 -6.47 5.67 -4.61
N ILE A 86 -6.22 5.91 -5.90
CA ILE A 86 -4.90 5.75 -6.51
C ILE A 86 -4.54 6.98 -7.32
N LEU A 87 -3.34 7.50 -7.05
CA LEU A 87 -2.63 8.45 -7.91
C LEU A 87 -1.33 7.80 -8.37
N GLY A 88 -1.12 7.69 -9.68
CA GLY A 88 0.04 6.97 -10.18
C GLY A 88 0.27 7.00 -11.68
N THR A 89 1.24 6.23 -12.16
CA THR A 89 1.54 6.16 -13.60
C THR A 89 0.91 4.93 -14.24
N SER A 90 1.14 3.75 -13.68
CA SER A 90 0.71 2.49 -14.32
C SER A 90 0.16 1.49 -13.31
N PRO A 91 -0.99 1.79 -12.69
CA PRO A 91 -1.60 0.90 -11.73
C PRO A 91 -2.22 -0.33 -12.41
N THR A 92 -2.07 -1.50 -11.77
CA THR A 92 -2.78 -2.74 -12.12
C THR A 92 -3.75 -3.08 -10.99
N ILE A 93 -5.05 -3.09 -11.29
CA ILE A 93 -6.10 -3.08 -10.26
C ILE A 93 -7.15 -4.16 -10.55
N LEU A 94 -7.42 -4.99 -9.55
CA LEU A 94 -8.60 -5.85 -9.49
C LEU A 94 -9.47 -5.41 -8.31
N SER A 95 -10.54 -4.63 -8.54
CA SER A 95 -11.27 -4.02 -7.43
C SER A 95 -12.73 -3.60 -7.70
N THR A 96 -13.54 -3.52 -6.64
CA THR A 96 -14.84 -2.86 -6.67
C THR A 96 -14.71 -1.37 -6.32
N ASN A 97 -15.36 -0.51 -7.10
CA ASN A 97 -15.38 0.95 -6.98
C ASN A 97 -14.00 1.65 -6.86
N PRO A 98 -13.00 1.35 -7.71
CA PRO A 98 -11.73 2.06 -7.65
C PRO A 98 -11.87 3.51 -8.14
N THR A 99 -11.16 4.44 -7.47
CA THR A 99 -10.98 5.83 -7.92
C THR A 99 -9.52 6.06 -8.31
N ILE A 100 -9.27 6.41 -9.56
CA ILE A 100 -7.93 6.35 -10.16
C ILE A 100 -7.64 7.62 -10.95
N LEU A 101 -6.48 8.21 -10.65
CA LEU A 101 -5.86 9.26 -11.45
C LEU A 101 -4.51 8.73 -11.97
N SER A 102 -4.44 8.36 -13.25
CA SER A 102 -3.21 7.78 -13.82
C SER A 102 -3.10 7.87 -15.33
N THR A 103 -1.87 7.82 -15.84
CA THR A 103 -1.57 7.87 -17.27
C THR A 103 -1.91 6.56 -18.00
N ASN A 104 -1.63 5.40 -17.41
CA ASN A 104 -1.78 4.09 -18.07
C ASN A 104 -2.34 2.99 -17.14
N PRO A 105 -3.61 3.06 -16.72
CA PRO A 105 -4.20 2.07 -15.82
C PRO A 105 -4.61 0.78 -16.53
N THR A 106 -4.39 -0.36 -15.87
CA THR A 106 -5.01 -1.66 -16.20
C THR A 106 -5.99 -2.02 -15.09
N ILE A 107 -7.30 -2.11 -15.41
CA ILE A 107 -8.35 -2.27 -14.41
C ILE A 107 -9.29 -3.40 -14.80
N LEU A 108 -9.55 -4.29 -13.84
CA LEU A 108 -10.63 -5.25 -13.88
C LEU A 108 -11.49 -5.05 -12.62
N GLY A 109 -12.79 -4.84 -12.77
CA GLY A 109 -13.58 -4.46 -11.62
C GLY A 109 -14.98 -3.96 -11.93
N THR A 110 -15.66 -3.51 -10.89
CA THR A 110 -16.99 -2.90 -10.99
C THR A 110 -16.91 -1.42 -10.63
N ASN A 111 -17.68 -0.58 -11.33
CA ASN A 111 -17.83 0.86 -11.09
C ASN A 111 -16.51 1.66 -10.95
N PRO A 112 -15.55 1.54 -11.88
CA PRO A 112 -14.33 2.34 -11.82
C PRO A 112 -14.62 3.82 -12.14
N THR A 113 -14.02 4.72 -11.38
CA THR A 113 -13.90 6.15 -11.71
C THR A 113 -12.45 6.41 -12.10
N ILE A 114 -12.23 6.77 -13.37
CA ILE A 114 -10.89 6.93 -13.94
C ILE A 114 -10.77 8.33 -14.53
N LEU A 115 -9.76 9.07 -14.10
CA LEU A 115 -9.34 10.31 -14.72
C LEU A 115 -7.94 10.09 -15.31
N GLY A 116 -7.82 10.25 -16.62
CA GLY A 116 -6.54 10.22 -17.32
C GLY A 116 -5.80 11.55 -17.15
N THR A 117 -4.48 11.48 -17.11
CA THR A 117 -3.55 12.62 -17.21
C THR A 117 -2.59 12.40 -18.36
#